data_AF-A0A1H1A1G8-F1
#
_entry.id   AF-A0A1H1A1G8-F1
#
_cell.length_a   1.000
_cell.length_b   1.000
_cell.length_c   1.000
_cell.angle_alpha   90.00
_cell.angle_beta   90.00
_cell.angle_gamma   90.00
#
_symmetry.space_group_name_H-M   'P 1'
#
loop_
_entity.id
_entity.type
_entity.pdbx_description
1 polymer ?
#
loop_
_entity_poly.entity_id
_entity_poly.type
_entity_poly.pdbx_seq_one_letter_code
_entity_poly.pdbx_strand_id
1 'polypeptide(L)'
;MNRRTLLTTILLAGLSVPVMADGIEDWSKTIAAPADNTKVSRRPAAKERLFYSDTIEKKIAEVKKMLKDAPYLAWMFENCFPNTLDTTVHYSDAEGDDDTFVYTGDIHAMWLRDSGAQVWPYVQFAKKDKKIRKMVRGTILRQLKCICIDPYANAFNMGPTGSEWASDHTTMNPNLHERKYEIDSLCYPLRLAYYYWQVTGDDSIFGGLWQEAIGKILKTFREQQRKNGHGPYRFQRTTAQQYDTVSHGGYGNPVKPVGLIASIFRPSDDATVFPFLIPSNFFAVTSLRKAADILTKVNNDTKTANECTTLANEVSAALQQYAIYNHPKYGKIYAFEVDGFGNQHLMDDANVPSLLAMAYLGDVDVNDPIYQNTRKFVWSEDNPYFFRGKAGEGIGGPHVGYDMVWPMSIMMRAFTSTDDQEIKECLQMLVDTDAGTGFMHESFNKDNAANYSRHWFAWQNTLFGELILKLIDDGKLNLLKNIHK
;
A
#
# COMPACT_ATOMS: atom_id res chain seq x y z
N MET A 1 45.88 40.11 -58.13
CA MET A 1 46.18 38.66 -58.02
C MET A 1 44.93 37.93 -57.55
N ASN A 2 44.75 36.72 -58.05
CA ASN A 2 43.51 35.99 -58.24
C ASN A 2 42.69 35.52 -57.02
N ARG A 3 41.37 35.52 -57.27
CA ARG A 3 40.32 34.52 -56.96
C ARG A 3 39.54 34.59 -55.65
N ARG A 4 38.22 34.56 -55.89
CA ARG A 4 37.07 34.71 -55.02
C ARG A 4 36.78 33.43 -54.22
N THR A 5 36.23 33.69 -53.04
CA THR A 5 35.50 32.84 -52.10
C THR A 5 34.65 31.74 -52.77
N LEU A 6 34.80 30.51 -52.30
CA LEU A 6 33.82 29.44 -52.48
C LEU A 6 33.71 28.66 -51.17
N LEU A 7 32.47 28.40 -50.73
CA LEU A 7 32.14 27.46 -49.67
C LEU A 7 32.60 26.05 -50.06
N THR A 8 33.17 25.32 -49.10
CA THR A 8 33.48 23.90 -49.27
C THR A 8 32.86 23.11 -48.13
N THR A 9 31.74 22.48 -48.43
CA THR A 9 31.20 21.29 -47.75
C THR A 9 32.20 20.15 -47.95
N ILE A 10 32.72 19.55 -46.87
CA ILE A 10 33.56 18.35 -46.94
C ILE A 10 32.73 17.13 -46.57
N LEU A 11 32.79 16.14 -47.46
CA LEU A 11 32.14 14.84 -47.40
C LEU A 11 33.22 13.81 -47.79
N LEU A 12 33.54 12.86 -46.91
CA LEU A 12 34.29 11.61 -47.14
C LEU A 12 34.29 10.83 -45.80
N ALA A 13 33.48 9.79 -45.56
CA ALA A 13 33.33 8.46 -46.17
C ALA A 13 34.30 7.39 -45.60
N GLY A 14 33.71 6.29 -45.10
CA GLY A 14 34.34 5.03 -44.68
C GLY A 14 34.08 4.73 -43.18
N LEU A 15 33.55 3.60 -42.71
CA LEU A 15 33.22 2.28 -43.24
C LEU A 15 32.14 1.70 -42.30
N SER A 16 31.06 1.12 -42.81
CA SER A 16 30.23 0.20 -42.00
C SER A 16 29.95 -1.08 -42.78
N VAL A 17 30.29 -2.18 -42.12
CA VAL A 17 30.16 -3.57 -42.56
C VAL A 17 28.67 -3.95 -42.57
N PRO A 18 28.19 -4.77 -43.53
CA PRO A 18 26.81 -5.22 -43.54
C PRO A 18 26.63 -6.33 -42.50
N VAL A 19 25.73 -6.13 -41.54
CA VAL A 19 25.17 -7.24 -40.77
C VAL A 19 23.78 -7.52 -41.33
N MET A 20 23.61 -8.76 -41.78
CA MET A 20 22.39 -9.29 -42.35
C MET A 20 21.24 -9.21 -41.36
N ALA A 21 20.11 -8.72 -41.84
CA ALA A 21 18.82 -8.85 -41.17
C ALA A 21 18.29 -10.26 -41.47
N ASP A 22 18.40 -11.15 -40.49
CA ASP A 22 17.70 -12.43 -40.47
C ASP A 22 16.85 -12.51 -39.19
N GLY A 23 15.57 -12.81 -39.36
CA GLY A 23 14.72 -13.38 -38.31
C GLY A 23 13.84 -12.42 -37.50
N ILE A 24 12.84 -11.79 -38.12
CA ILE A 24 11.59 -11.47 -37.39
C ILE A 24 10.66 -12.66 -37.63
N GLU A 25 10.58 -13.57 -36.66
CA GLU A 25 9.56 -14.61 -36.67
C GLU A 25 8.18 -13.99 -36.40
N ASP A 26 7.32 -14.11 -37.40
CA ASP A 26 5.88 -13.87 -37.33
C ASP A 26 5.23 -14.96 -36.45
N TRP A 27 4.94 -14.63 -35.18
CA TRP A 27 4.23 -15.52 -34.25
C TRP A 27 2.70 -15.39 -34.34
N SER A 28 2.13 -14.95 -35.48
CA SER A 28 0.69 -14.67 -35.59
C SER A 28 -0.20 -15.83 -36.06
N LYS A 29 0.24 -17.09 -36.04
CA LYS A 29 -0.65 -18.24 -36.28
C LYS A 29 -0.35 -19.44 -35.41
N THR A 30 -0.85 -19.39 -34.18
CA THR A 30 -1.09 -20.61 -33.39
C THR A 30 -2.57 -20.82 -33.23
N ILE A 31 -3.02 -21.98 -33.70
CA ILE A 31 -4.35 -22.55 -33.57
C ILE A 31 -4.90 -22.28 -32.16
N ALA A 32 -6.10 -21.71 -32.08
CA ALA A 32 -6.85 -21.59 -30.82
C ALA A 32 -7.12 -23.01 -30.30
N ALA A 33 -6.26 -23.47 -29.38
CA ALA A 33 -6.54 -24.65 -28.59
C ALA A 33 -7.79 -24.38 -27.75
N PRO A 34 -8.68 -25.38 -27.55
CA PRO A 34 -9.79 -25.23 -26.63
C PRO A 34 -9.23 -24.82 -25.26
N ALA A 35 -9.85 -23.82 -24.63
CA ALA A 35 -9.44 -23.32 -23.33
C ALA A 35 -9.35 -24.50 -22.35
N ASP A 36 -8.12 -24.88 -21.99
CA ASP A 36 -7.90 -25.81 -20.90
C ASP A 36 -8.36 -25.10 -19.61
N ASN A 37 -9.57 -25.45 -19.18
CA ASN A 37 -10.20 -24.93 -17.98
C ASN A 37 -9.54 -25.46 -16.69
N THR A 38 -8.46 -26.25 -16.79
CA THR A 38 -7.63 -26.63 -15.64
C THR A 38 -6.41 -25.72 -15.55
N LYS A 39 -6.61 -24.47 -15.13
CA LYS A 39 -5.49 -23.58 -14.83
C LYS A 39 -4.67 -24.18 -13.68
N VAL A 40 -3.43 -24.60 -13.99
CA VAL A 40 -2.46 -25.07 -13.00
C VAL A 40 -2.10 -23.91 -12.07
N SER A 41 -2.09 -24.16 -10.76
CA SER A 41 -1.72 -23.15 -9.75
C SER A 41 -0.34 -22.55 -10.05
N ARG A 42 -0.21 -21.24 -9.86
CA ARG A 42 1.06 -20.50 -10.01
C ARG A 42 1.81 -20.32 -8.70
N ARG A 43 1.33 -20.93 -7.61
CA ARG A 43 2.02 -20.95 -6.33
C ARG A 43 3.35 -21.71 -6.46
N PRO A 44 4.37 -21.39 -5.63
CA PRO A 44 5.58 -22.21 -5.53
C PRO A 44 5.25 -23.67 -5.22
N ALA A 45 6.16 -24.57 -5.59
CA ALA A 45 6.05 -25.96 -5.21
C ALA A 45 5.96 -26.08 -3.68
N ALA A 46 5.22 -27.06 -3.16
CA ALA A 46 4.94 -27.14 -1.72
C ALA A 46 6.19 -27.09 -0.82
N LYS A 47 7.32 -27.63 -1.31
CA LYS A 47 8.62 -27.64 -0.60
C LYS A 47 9.37 -26.30 -0.62
N GLU A 48 8.97 -25.36 -1.48
CA GLU A 48 9.60 -24.05 -1.67
C GLU A 48 8.83 -22.93 -0.96
N ARG A 49 7.64 -23.22 -0.43
CA ARG A 49 6.82 -22.26 0.31
C ARG A 49 7.46 -21.95 1.66
N LEU A 50 7.65 -20.66 1.94
CA LEU A 50 8.37 -20.21 3.13
C LEU A 50 7.61 -20.49 4.44
N PHE A 51 6.28 -20.40 4.40
CA PHE A 51 5.43 -20.65 5.56
C PHE A 51 4.19 -21.47 5.19
N TYR A 52 3.93 -22.55 5.93
CA TYR A 52 2.82 -23.46 5.67
C TYR A 52 1.81 -23.51 6.83
N SER A 53 0.52 -23.46 6.50
CA SER A 53 -0.60 -23.64 7.43
C SER A 53 -1.69 -24.54 6.83
N ASP A 54 -2.00 -25.63 7.53
CA ASP A 54 -3.11 -26.54 7.15
C ASP A 54 -4.47 -25.83 7.12
N THR A 55 -4.65 -24.83 8.00
CA THR A 55 -5.90 -24.04 8.05
C THR A 55 -6.08 -23.23 6.78
N ILE A 56 -5.00 -22.62 6.30
CA ILE A 56 -5.01 -21.83 5.07
C ILE A 56 -5.23 -22.74 3.85
N GLU A 57 -4.54 -23.88 3.75
CA GLU A 57 -4.78 -24.83 2.64
C GLU A 57 -6.23 -25.34 2.61
N LYS A 58 -6.81 -25.64 3.79
CA LYS A 58 -8.23 -26.04 3.88
C LYS A 58 -9.16 -24.92 3.46
N LYS A 59 -8.89 -23.67 3.87
CA LYS A 59 -9.70 -22.52 3.46
C LYS A 59 -9.61 -22.29 1.95
N ILE A 60 -8.42 -22.48 1.34
CA ILE A 60 -8.26 -22.41 -0.12
C ILE A 60 -9.10 -23.47 -0.82
N ALA A 61 -9.02 -24.73 -0.38
CA ALA A 61 -9.83 -25.82 -0.94
C ALA A 61 -11.34 -25.57 -0.79
N GLU A 62 -11.77 -25.02 0.35
CA GLU A 62 -13.15 -24.63 0.62
C GLU A 62 -13.63 -23.55 -0.37
N VAL A 63 -12.88 -22.46 -0.50
CA VAL A 63 -13.25 -21.34 -1.40
C VAL A 63 -13.26 -21.80 -2.87
N LYS A 64 -12.27 -22.60 -3.29
CA LYS A 64 -12.27 -23.18 -4.65
C LYS A 64 -13.52 -24.01 -4.92
N LYS A 65 -13.98 -24.80 -3.94
CA LYS A 65 -15.22 -25.57 -4.06
C LYS A 65 -16.46 -24.67 -4.16
N MET A 66 -16.49 -23.58 -3.40
CA MET A 66 -17.57 -22.59 -3.46
C MET A 66 -17.61 -21.87 -4.81
N LEU A 67 -16.44 -21.57 -5.39
CA LEU A 67 -16.26 -20.87 -6.66
C LEU A 67 -16.12 -21.80 -7.87
N LYS A 68 -16.63 -23.05 -7.80
CA LYS A 68 -16.57 -24.00 -8.92
C LYS A 68 -17.18 -23.48 -10.23
N ASP A 69 -18.13 -22.55 -10.13
CA ASP A 69 -18.85 -21.93 -11.26
C ASP A 69 -18.10 -20.70 -11.81
N ALA A 70 -17.02 -20.26 -11.15
CA ALA A 70 -16.13 -19.17 -11.53
C ALA A 70 -14.65 -19.64 -11.46
N PRO A 71 -14.24 -20.58 -12.33
CA PRO A 71 -12.95 -21.28 -12.20
C PRO A 71 -11.73 -20.37 -12.30
N TYR A 72 -11.79 -19.29 -13.11
CA TYR A 72 -10.69 -18.33 -13.21
C TYR A 72 -10.51 -17.54 -11.90
N LEU A 73 -11.61 -17.09 -11.31
CA LEU A 73 -11.61 -16.41 -10.01
C LEU A 73 -11.09 -17.33 -8.90
N ALA A 74 -11.50 -18.60 -8.90
CA ALA A 74 -11.00 -19.61 -7.96
C ALA A 74 -9.48 -19.83 -8.08
N TRP A 75 -8.95 -19.82 -9.32
CA TRP A 75 -7.52 -19.94 -9.59
C TRP A 75 -6.74 -18.71 -9.13
N MET A 76 -7.21 -17.50 -9.42
CA MET A 76 -6.60 -16.26 -8.91
C MET A 76 -6.61 -16.22 -7.39
N PHE A 77 -7.72 -16.60 -6.74
CA PHE A 77 -7.80 -16.68 -5.29
C PHE A 77 -6.75 -17.64 -4.72
N GLU A 78 -6.61 -18.84 -5.30
CA GLU A 78 -5.58 -19.82 -4.90
C GLU A 78 -4.16 -19.27 -5.05
N ASN A 79 -3.88 -18.51 -6.10
CA ASN A 79 -2.56 -17.91 -6.31
C ASN A 79 -2.29 -16.75 -5.35
N CYS A 80 -3.27 -15.87 -5.17
CA CYS A 80 -3.11 -14.59 -4.49
C CYS A 80 -3.20 -14.71 -2.97
N PHE A 81 -4.23 -15.39 -2.44
CA PHE A 81 -4.51 -15.40 -1.01
C PHE A 81 -3.35 -15.93 -0.15
N PRO A 82 -2.61 -17.00 -0.52
CA PRO A 82 -1.46 -17.46 0.26
C PRO A 82 -0.12 -16.84 -0.18
N ASN A 83 -0.08 -15.94 -1.17
CA ASN A 83 1.18 -15.49 -1.78
C ASN A 83 2.18 -14.94 -0.75
N THR A 84 1.71 -14.15 0.22
CA THR A 84 2.53 -13.66 1.34
C THR A 84 3.17 -14.83 2.11
N LEU A 85 2.37 -15.82 2.54
CA LEU A 85 2.89 -16.97 3.30
C LEU A 85 3.87 -17.80 2.46
N ASP A 86 3.54 -18.01 1.19
CA ASP A 86 4.31 -18.84 0.28
C ASP A 86 5.67 -18.20 -0.05
N THR A 87 5.75 -16.87 -0.14
CA THR A 87 6.88 -16.20 -0.82
C THR A 87 7.60 -15.12 -0.01
N THR A 88 7.03 -14.59 1.08
CA THR A 88 7.64 -13.42 1.78
C THR A 88 7.87 -13.59 3.27
N VAL A 89 7.28 -14.60 3.91
CA VAL A 89 7.30 -14.77 5.37
C VAL A 89 8.52 -15.56 5.85
N HIS A 90 9.37 -14.93 6.66
CA HIS A 90 10.49 -15.57 7.36
C HIS A 90 10.22 -15.59 8.87
N TYR A 91 9.57 -16.65 9.35
CA TYR A 91 9.30 -16.85 10.77
C TYR A 91 10.44 -17.59 11.48
N SER A 92 10.78 -17.15 12.69
CA SER A 92 11.72 -17.83 13.59
C SER A 92 11.31 -17.60 15.06
N ASP A 93 11.59 -18.57 15.93
CA ASP A 93 11.53 -18.41 17.39
C ASP A 93 12.88 -18.79 18.06
N ALA A 94 13.96 -18.82 17.27
CA ALA A 94 15.28 -19.25 17.72
C ALA A 94 15.89 -18.36 18.84
N GLU A 95 15.47 -17.09 18.93
CA GLU A 95 15.93 -16.14 19.95
C GLU A 95 15.05 -16.12 21.20
N GLY A 96 14.13 -17.08 21.34
CA GLY A 96 13.29 -17.26 22.55
C GLY A 96 11.97 -16.49 22.55
N ASP A 97 11.68 -15.71 21.50
CA ASP A 97 10.37 -15.10 21.26
C ASP A 97 10.03 -15.20 19.75
N ASP A 98 8.75 -15.08 19.39
CA ASP A 98 8.31 -15.10 18.00
C ASP A 98 8.86 -13.87 17.25
N ASP A 99 9.48 -14.10 16.10
CA ASP A 99 9.96 -13.06 15.20
C ASP A 99 9.58 -13.42 13.77
N THR A 100 9.03 -12.45 13.02
CA THR A 100 8.68 -12.68 11.62
C THR A 100 9.06 -11.47 10.80
N PHE A 101 9.97 -11.71 9.85
CA PHE A 101 10.32 -10.75 8.84
C PHE A 101 9.49 -11.00 7.59
N VAL A 102 8.87 -9.95 7.03
CA VAL A 102 7.97 -10.07 5.88
C VAL A 102 8.46 -9.15 4.77
N TYR A 103 9.00 -9.74 3.70
CA TYR A 103 9.39 -8.98 2.50
C TYR A 103 8.16 -8.47 1.72
N THR A 104 8.31 -7.40 0.95
CA THR A 104 7.21 -6.89 0.08
C THR A 104 6.92 -7.80 -1.11
N GLY A 105 7.95 -8.52 -1.60
CA GLY A 105 7.92 -9.29 -2.83
C GLY A 105 9.21 -9.07 -3.62
N ASP A 106 9.08 -8.54 -4.84
CA ASP A 106 10.21 -8.22 -5.72
C ASP A 106 11.17 -7.14 -5.17
N ILE A 107 10.80 -6.40 -4.12
CA ILE A 107 11.69 -5.52 -3.35
C ILE A 107 12.05 -6.21 -2.02
N HIS A 108 13.35 -6.47 -1.83
CA HIS A 108 13.89 -7.30 -0.75
C HIS A 108 14.14 -6.52 0.56
N ALA A 109 13.10 -5.85 1.06
CA ALA A 109 13.06 -5.30 2.41
C ALA A 109 11.65 -5.39 3.01
N MET A 110 11.51 -5.05 4.29
CA MET A 110 10.24 -5.04 5.02
C MET A 110 9.77 -3.61 5.23
N TRP A 111 8.67 -3.24 4.57
CA TRP A 111 7.92 -2.02 4.87
C TRP A 111 7.00 -2.25 6.06
N LEU A 112 6.89 -1.26 6.95
CA LEU A 112 5.91 -1.32 8.05
C LEU A 112 4.47 -1.38 7.52
N ARG A 113 4.18 -0.62 6.45
CA ARG A 113 2.91 -0.66 5.71
C ARG A 113 2.62 -2.04 5.14
N ASP A 114 3.46 -2.49 4.21
CA ASP A 114 3.25 -3.74 3.46
C ASP A 114 3.13 -4.93 4.39
N SER A 115 4.07 -5.10 5.32
CA SER A 115 4.01 -6.22 6.27
C SER A 115 2.74 -6.20 7.13
N GLY A 116 2.27 -5.02 7.54
CA GLY A 116 1.04 -4.85 8.30
C GLY A 116 -0.21 -5.22 7.51
N ALA A 117 -0.23 -4.93 6.21
CA ALA A 117 -1.33 -5.27 5.32
C ALA A 117 -1.27 -6.72 4.82
N GLN A 118 -0.09 -7.22 4.48
CA GLN A 118 0.17 -8.55 3.92
C GLN A 118 -0.33 -9.68 4.82
N VAL A 119 -0.22 -9.52 6.15
CA VAL A 119 -0.66 -10.55 7.11
C VAL A 119 -2.05 -10.29 7.70
N TRP A 120 -2.66 -9.14 7.39
CA TRP A 120 -3.94 -8.69 7.95
C TRP A 120 -5.08 -9.72 7.81
N PRO A 121 -5.39 -10.27 6.62
CA PRO A 121 -6.50 -11.20 6.48
C PRO A 121 -6.24 -12.55 7.15
N TYR A 122 -5.00 -12.87 7.55
CA TYR A 122 -4.71 -14.12 8.24
C TYR A 122 -5.03 -14.07 9.74
N VAL A 123 -5.16 -12.87 10.32
CA VAL A 123 -5.44 -12.68 11.75
C VAL A 123 -6.72 -13.43 12.17
N GLN A 124 -7.76 -13.44 11.32
CA GLN A 124 -9.02 -14.15 11.59
C GLN A 124 -8.85 -15.66 11.83
N PHE A 125 -7.75 -16.26 11.36
CA PHE A 125 -7.44 -17.68 11.56
C PHE A 125 -6.57 -17.94 12.80
N ALA A 126 -5.94 -16.90 13.37
CA ALA A 126 -4.98 -17.02 14.47
C ALA A 126 -5.58 -17.63 15.76
N LYS A 127 -6.89 -17.52 15.98
CA LYS A 127 -7.54 -18.18 17.12
C LYS A 127 -7.53 -19.71 17.01
N LYS A 128 -7.60 -20.24 15.77
CA LYS A 128 -7.71 -21.68 15.47
C LYS A 128 -6.37 -22.29 15.03
N ASP A 129 -5.46 -21.48 14.51
CA ASP A 129 -4.16 -21.93 14.00
C ASP A 129 -3.01 -21.29 14.79
N LYS A 130 -2.35 -22.10 15.62
CA LYS A 130 -1.22 -21.65 16.46
C LYS A 130 -0.02 -21.18 15.63
N LYS A 131 0.22 -21.75 14.44
CA LYS A 131 1.34 -21.33 13.58
C LYS A 131 1.07 -19.93 13.04
N ILE A 132 -0.12 -19.71 12.49
CA ILE A 132 -0.54 -18.37 12.04
C ILE A 132 -0.50 -17.36 13.18
N ARG A 133 -0.97 -17.74 14.37
CA ARG A 133 -0.92 -16.87 15.55
C ARG A 133 0.51 -16.42 15.86
N LYS A 134 1.45 -17.36 15.97
CA LYS A 134 2.88 -17.07 16.22
C LYS A 134 3.50 -16.20 15.13
N MET A 135 3.19 -16.47 13.86
CA MET A 135 3.70 -15.69 12.73
C MET A 135 3.20 -14.24 12.73
N VAL A 136 1.90 -14.04 12.96
CA VAL A 136 1.34 -12.69 13.07
C VAL A 136 1.90 -11.97 14.30
N ARG A 137 1.99 -12.67 15.44
CA ARG A 137 2.60 -12.14 16.67
C ARG A 137 4.05 -11.69 16.42
N GLY A 138 4.85 -12.53 15.77
CA GLY A 138 6.23 -12.24 15.41
C GLY A 138 6.36 -11.07 14.43
N THR A 139 5.39 -10.90 13.52
CA THR A 139 5.35 -9.75 12.60
C THR A 139 5.14 -8.45 13.39
N ILE A 140 4.19 -8.44 14.32
CA ILE A 140 3.92 -7.27 15.18
C ILE A 140 5.16 -6.93 16.01
N LEU A 141 5.77 -7.91 16.67
CA LEU A 141 6.97 -7.66 17.46
C LEU A 141 8.14 -7.13 16.62
N ARG A 142 8.33 -7.69 15.42
CA ARG A 142 9.34 -7.19 14.48
C ARG A 142 9.05 -5.74 14.08
N GLN A 143 7.80 -5.38 13.79
CA GLN A 143 7.42 -3.99 13.49
C GLN A 143 7.69 -3.04 14.67
N LEU A 144 7.42 -3.46 15.91
CA LEU A 144 7.73 -2.66 17.09
C LEU A 144 9.25 -2.47 17.25
N LYS A 145 10.06 -3.51 17.01
CA LYS A 145 11.53 -3.39 16.98
C LYS A 145 11.97 -2.38 15.92
N CYS A 146 11.40 -2.42 14.71
CA CYS A 146 11.67 -1.48 13.63
C CYS A 146 11.36 -0.03 14.02
N ILE A 147 10.19 0.23 14.63
CA ILE A 147 9.83 1.57 15.15
C ILE A 147 10.82 2.02 16.22
N CYS A 148 11.29 1.10 17.08
CA CYS A 148 12.30 1.42 18.08
C CYS A 148 13.68 1.72 17.48
N ILE A 149 14.04 1.10 16.36
CA ILE A 149 15.25 1.41 15.60
C ILE A 149 15.17 2.83 15.05
N ASP A 150 14.13 3.14 14.27
CA ASP A 150 13.92 4.49 13.76
C ASP A 150 12.44 4.73 13.40
N PRO A 151 11.71 5.59 14.14
CA PRO A 151 10.29 5.84 13.88
C PRO A 151 10.05 6.75 12.66
N TYR A 152 11.10 7.20 11.96
CA TYR A 152 11.00 7.95 10.71
C TYR A 152 11.22 7.10 9.45
N ALA A 153 11.61 5.83 9.61
CA ALA A 153 11.87 4.95 8.48
C ALA A 153 10.63 4.16 8.04
N ASN A 154 10.41 4.07 6.73
CA ASN A 154 9.38 3.23 6.12
C ASN A 154 9.84 1.77 5.98
N ALA A 155 11.12 1.53 5.65
CA ALA A 155 11.62 0.22 5.24
C ALA A 155 12.88 -0.26 6.00
N PHE A 156 12.88 -1.54 6.36
CA PHE A 156 13.91 -2.16 7.20
C PHE A 156 14.52 -3.40 6.54
N ASN A 157 15.76 -3.68 6.90
CA ASN A 157 16.50 -4.88 6.50
C ASN A 157 16.34 -6.00 7.52
N MET A 158 16.54 -7.25 7.08
CA MET A 158 16.62 -8.42 7.98
C MET A 158 17.99 -8.48 8.65
N GLY A 159 18.24 -7.54 9.56
CA GLY A 159 19.54 -7.30 10.20
C GLY A 159 20.30 -6.13 9.57
N PRO A 160 21.50 -5.78 10.09
CA PRO A 160 22.25 -4.59 9.70
C PRO A 160 23.04 -4.79 8.39
N THR A 161 22.36 -5.13 7.28
CA THR A 161 23.00 -5.49 6.00
C THR A 161 23.42 -4.28 5.15
N GLY A 162 22.98 -3.07 5.50
CA GLY A 162 23.14 -1.89 4.64
C GLY A 162 22.11 -1.84 3.51
N SER A 163 22.10 -0.74 2.76
CA SER A 163 21.13 -0.48 1.70
C SER A 163 21.78 0.22 0.51
N GLU A 164 21.22 0.02 -0.69
CA GLU A 164 21.53 0.83 -1.87
C GLU A 164 21.17 2.31 -1.67
N TRP A 165 20.20 2.59 -0.80
CA TRP A 165 19.80 3.94 -0.39
C TRP A 165 20.65 4.53 0.75
N ALA A 166 21.76 3.88 1.14
CA ALA A 166 22.66 4.41 2.17
C ALA A 166 23.28 5.78 1.82
N SER A 167 23.21 6.18 0.54
CA SER A 167 23.69 7.47 0.04
C SER A 167 22.64 8.60 0.09
N ASP A 168 21.42 8.31 0.57
CA ASP A 168 20.42 9.35 0.80
C ASP A 168 20.93 10.40 1.80
N HIS A 169 20.60 11.67 1.53
CA HIS A 169 20.95 12.81 2.38
C HIS A 169 20.00 12.89 3.59
N THR A 170 20.06 11.86 4.45
CA THR A 170 19.32 11.72 5.70
C THR A 170 20.14 10.88 6.70
N THR A 171 19.64 10.73 7.93
CA THR A 171 20.31 9.92 8.96
C THR A 171 20.06 8.42 8.73
N MET A 172 20.81 7.81 7.82
CA MET A 172 20.74 6.36 7.56
C MET A 172 21.49 5.54 8.62
N ASN A 173 21.05 4.29 8.83
CA ASN A 173 21.81 3.28 9.57
C ASN A 173 21.66 1.90 8.89
N PRO A 174 22.55 0.92 9.16
CA PRO A 174 22.57 -0.34 8.42
C PRO A 174 21.31 -1.22 8.53
N ASN A 175 20.46 -1.00 9.53
CA ASN A 175 19.18 -1.73 9.67
C ASN A 175 18.08 -1.18 8.76
N LEU A 176 18.28 0.00 8.16
CA LEU A 176 17.30 0.65 7.30
C LEU A 176 17.55 0.26 5.85
N HIS A 177 16.49 -0.16 5.18
CA HIS A 177 16.49 -0.21 3.72
C HIS A 177 16.24 1.19 3.17
N GLU A 178 15.23 1.89 3.67
CA GLU A 178 14.88 3.24 3.24
C GLU A 178 14.36 4.05 4.44
N ARG A 179 14.50 5.37 4.38
CA ARG A 179 14.12 6.27 5.47
C ARG A 179 13.22 7.41 4.99
N LYS A 180 12.23 7.09 4.15
CA LYS A 180 11.16 8.02 3.77
C LYS A 180 10.13 8.06 4.90
N TYR A 181 9.87 9.26 5.43
CA TYR A 181 8.94 9.39 6.55
C TYR A 181 7.49 9.49 6.07
N GLU A 182 6.73 8.47 6.48
CA GLU A 182 5.33 8.26 6.18
C GLU A 182 4.54 8.08 7.48
N ILE A 183 3.46 8.85 7.66
CA ILE A 183 2.60 8.70 8.84
C ILE A 183 2.03 7.28 8.94
N ASP A 184 1.63 6.70 7.81
CA ASP A 184 0.97 5.38 7.77
C ASP A 184 1.89 4.23 8.16
N SER A 185 3.21 4.36 7.96
CA SER A 185 4.20 3.40 8.45
C SER A 185 4.10 3.20 9.97
N LEU A 186 3.69 4.22 10.73
CA LEU A 186 3.45 4.11 12.17
C LEU A 186 2.02 3.68 12.54
N CYS A 187 1.08 3.73 11.59
CA CYS A 187 -0.32 3.39 11.79
C CYS A 187 -0.62 1.92 11.52
N TYR A 188 -0.03 1.34 10.47
CA TYR A 188 -0.23 -0.07 10.10
C TYR A 188 0.12 -1.06 11.22
N PRO A 189 1.24 -0.91 11.97
CA PRO A 189 1.55 -1.76 13.11
C PRO A 189 0.51 -1.65 14.25
N LEU A 190 0.01 -0.44 14.53
CA LEU A 190 -1.05 -0.24 15.54
C LEU A 190 -2.37 -0.87 15.12
N ARG A 191 -2.73 -0.73 13.83
CA ARG A 191 -3.90 -1.38 13.22
C ARG A 191 -3.81 -2.90 13.40
N LEU A 192 -2.68 -3.51 13.00
CA LEU A 192 -2.47 -4.96 13.06
C LEU A 192 -2.50 -5.47 14.51
N ALA A 193 -1.76 -4.82 15.42
CA ALA A 193 -1.69 -5.21 16.82
C ALA A 193 -3.06 -5.16 17.52
N TYR A 194 -3.85 -4.11 17.26
CA TYR A 194 -5.20 -4.00 17.81
C TYR A 194 -6.11 -5.12 17.31
N TYR A 195 -6.12 -5.40 16.00
CA TYR A 195 -6.97 -6.47 15.44
C TYR A 195 -6.54 -7.86 15.92
N TYR A 196 -5.23 -8.12 15.99
CA TYR A 196 -4.68 -9.35 16.57
C TYR A 196 -5.18 -9.57 18.00
N TRP A 197 -5.08 -8.55 18.85
CA TRP A 197 -5.56 -8.62 20.22
C TRP A 197 -7.07 -8.87 20.29
N GLN A 198 -7.87 -8.13 19.52
CA GLN A 198 -9.32 -8.29 19.51
C GLN A 198 -9.77 -9.69 19.06
N VAL A 199 -9.08 -10.30 18.09
CA VAL A 199 -9.43 -11.64 17.57
C VAL A 199 -8.95 -12.76 18.48
N THR A 200 -7.72 -12.65 19.00
CA THR A 200 -7.05 -13.75 19.71
C THR A 200 -7.22 -13.68 21.23
N GLY A 201 -7.43 -12.49 21.78
CA GLY A 201 -7.33 -12.20 23.21
C GLY A 201 -5.90 -12.23 23.74
N ASP A 202 -4.88 -12.41 22.88
CA ASP A 202 -3.48 -12.42 23.28
C ASP A 202 -2.96 -10.98 23.39
N ASP A 203 -2.64 -10.58 24.62
CA ASP A 203 -2.11 -9.27 24.99
C ASP A 203 -0.59 -9.30 25.26
N SER A 204 0.08 -10.45 25.07
CA SER A 204 1.50 -10.63 25.36
C SER A 204 2.43 -9.76 24.50
N ILE A 205 1.93 -9.21 23.39
CA ILE A 205 2.65 -8.27 22.52
C ILE A 205 2.79 -6.87 23.14
N PHE A 206 1.97 -6.53 24.14
CA PHE A 206 1.90 -5.19 24.72
C PHE A 206 2.83 -5.02 25.93
N GLY A 207 4.04 -5.55 25.84
CA GLY A 207 5.08 -5.42 26.87
C GLY A 207 5.90 -4.11 26.78
N GLY A 208 7.11 -4.12 27.34
CA GLY A 208 7.99 -2.93 27.36
C GLY A 208 8.37 -2.42 25.96
N LEU A 209 8.57 -3.31 24.99
CA LEU A 209 8.85 -2.95 23.60
C LEU A 209 7.70 -2.15 22.97
N TRP A 210 6.46 -2.53 23.26
CA TRP A 210 5.27 -1.80 22.82
C TRP A 210 5.22 -0.40 23.43
N GLN A 211 5.45 -0.27 24.74
CA GLN A 211 5.44 1.02 25.41
C GLN A 211 6.52 1.96 24.86
N GLU A 212 7.71 1.44 24.57
CA GLU A 212 8.78 2.21 23.92
C GLU A 212 8.37 2.68 22.52
N ALA A 213 7.82 1.77 21.69
CA ALA A 213 7.36 2.09 20.35
C ALA A 213 6.26 3.16 20.36
N ILE A 214 5.25 3.04 21.24
CA ILE A 214 4.21 4.06 21.42
C ILE A 214 4.79 5.41 21.82
N GLY A 215 5.75 5.43 22.74
CA GLY A 215 6.44 6.66 23.13
C GLY A 215 7.14 7.33 21.95
N LYS A 216 7.79 6.55 21.08
CA LYS A 216 8.41 7.05 19.85
C LYS A 216 7.38 7.55 18.84
N ILE A 217 6.28 6.85 18.62
CA ILE A 217 5.19 7.29 17.72
C ILE A 217 4.63 8.64 18.17
N LEU A 218 4.27 8.78 19.45
CA LEU A 218 3.76 10.03 20.01
C LEU A 218 4.76 11.19 19.84
N LYS A 219 6.03 10.92 20.10
CA LYS A 219 7.11 11.89 19.91
C LYS A 219 7.20 12.32 18.44
N THR A 220 7.29 11.37 17.52
CA THR A 220 7.39 11.63 16.07
C THR A 220 6.21 12.42 15.55
N PHE A 221 4.97 12.02 15.88
CA PHE A 221 3.79 12.76 15.45
C PHE A 221 3.76 14.19 15.99
N ARG A 222 4.12 14.42 17.26
CA ARG A 222 4.20 15.78 17.83
C ARG A 222 5.32 16.62 17.21
N GLU A 223 6.48 16.03 16.94
CA GLU A 223 7.57 16.69 16.22
C GLU A 223 7.11 17.14 14.83
N GLN A 224 6.31 16.32 14.15
CA GLN A 224 5.81 16.59 12.81
C GLN A 224 4.51 17.41 12.76
N GLN A 225 3.93 17.79 13.91
CA GLN A 225 3.02 18.94 13.98
C GLN A 225 3.75 20.27 13.72
N ARG A 226 5.09 20.29 13.78
CA ARG A 226 5.97 21.42 13.41
C ARG A 226 5.65 22.74 14.11
N LYS A 227 5.06 22.67 15.30
CA LYS A 227 4.68 23.83 16.13
C LYS A 227 5.87 24.67 16.57
N ASN A 228 7.03 24.04 16.76
CA ASN A 228 8.25 24.66 17.29
C ASN A 228 9.40 24.66 16.27
N GLY A 229 9.08 24.67 14.96
CA GLY A 229 10.06 24.63 13.87
C GLY A 229 9.87 23.42 12.95
N HIS A 230 10.82 23.18 12.05
CA HIS A 230 10.70 22.15 11.00
C HIS A 230 10.70 20.69 11.50
N GLY A 231 11.07 20.46 12.76
CA GLY A 231 11.27 19.12 13.31
C GLY A 231 12.65 18.54 12.97
N PRO A 232 12.98 17.36 13.50
CA PRO A 232 14.32 16.76 13.37
C PRO A 232 14.52 16.00 12.05
N TYR A 233 13.44 15.69 11.32
CA TYR A 233 13.52 14.93 10.08
C TYR A 233 13.79 15.82 8.87
N ARG A 234 14.75 15.40 8.06
CA ARG A 234 15.12 15.97 6.76
C ARG A 234 15.52 14.81 5.84
N PHE A 235 15.17 14.92 4.57
CA PHE A 235 15.53 13.94 3.56
C PHE A 235 15.81 14.60 2.21
N GLN A 236 16.85 14.19 1.50
CA GLN A 236 16.98 14.44 0.06
C GLN A 236 17.63 13.22 -0.59
N ARG A 237 17.35 12.99 -1.86
CA ARG A 237 18.00 11.98 -2.69
C ARG A 237 18.53 12.65 -3.96
N THR A 238 19.68 12.18 -4.44
CA THR A 238 20.18 12.52 -5.78
C THR A 238 19.50 11.59 -6.78
N THR A 239 18.49 12.09 -7.49
CA THR A 239 17.64 11.29 -8.38
C THR A 239 17.04 12.17 -9.48
N ALA A 240 16.68 11.56 -10.61
CA ALA A 240 15.89 12.20 -11.66
C ALA A 240 14.38 12.18 -11.38
N GLN A 241 13.93 11.35 -10.44
CA GLN A 241 12.52 11.25 -10.05
C GLN A 241 12.18 12.36 -9.05
N GLN A 242 11.33 13.30 -9.45
CA GLN A 242 11.02 14.49 -8.64
C GLN A 242 10.44 14.14 -7.27
N TYR A 243 9.57 13.13 -7.21
CA TYR A 243 8.90 12.72 -5.97
C TYR A 243 9.77 11.83 -5.05
N ASP A 244 10.93 11.38 -5.51
CA ASP A 244 11.88 10.64 -4.68
C ASP A 244 12.81 11.55 -3.86
N THR A 245 12.64 12.86 -3.94
CA THR A 245 13.43 13.84 -3.17
C THR A 245 12.53 14.96 -2.67
N VAL A 246 13.03 15.74 -1.71
CA VAL A 246 12.19 16.68 -0.96
C VAL A 246 12.72 18.10 -1.08
N SER A 247 11.81 19.04 -1.35
CA SER A 247 12.09 20.47 -1.54
C SER A 247 12.54 21.17 -0.23
N HIS A 248 12.91 22.44 -0.35
CA HIS A 248 13.25 23.33 0.78
C HIS A 248 14.33 22.77 1.70
N GLY A 249 15.42 22.28 1.09
CA GLY A 249 16.51 21.65 1.83
C GLY A 249 16.04 20.40 2.57
N GLY A 250 15.14 19.61 1.99
CA GLY A 250 14.72 18.32 2.52
C GLY A 250 13.66 18.35 3.63
N TYR A 251 13.09 19.51 3.94
CA TYR A 251 12.00 19.64 4.91
C TYR A 251 10.60 19.62 4.28
N GLY A 252 10.52 19.68 2.96
CA GLY A 252 9.26 19.71 2.20
C GLY A 252 8.68 21.12 2.09
N ASN A 253 7.57 21.25 1.38
CA ASN A 253 6.91 22.55 1.25
C ASN A 253 6.46 23.09 2.63
N PRO A 254 6.40 24.42 2.82
CA PRO A 254 6.04 25.02 4.11
C PRO A 254 4.67 24.59 4.60
N VAL A 255 4.51 24.52 5.93
CA VAL A 255 3.22 24.29 6.59
C VAL A 255 2.95 25.33 7.65
N LYS A 256 1.68 25.68 7.86
CA LYS A 256 1.23 26.39 9.05
C LYS A 256 0.87 25.35 10.11
N PRO A 257 1.46 25.36 11.31
CA PRO A 257 1.26 24.31 12.31
C PRO A 257 -0.13 24.41 12.97
N VAL A 258 -1.14 23.87 12.29
CA VAL A 258 -2.56 23.99 12.66
C VAL A 258 -3.11 22.83 13.48
N GLY A 259 -2.26 21.85 13.84
CA GLY A 259 -2.63 20.67 14.63
C GLY A 259 -2.57 19.35 13.87
N LEU A 260 -2.57 19.39 12.53
CA LEU A 260 -2.29 18.23 11.67
C LEU A 260 -0.82 17.80 11.78
N ILE A 261 -0.55 16.54 11.44
CA ILE A 261 0.77 15.93 11.41
C ILE A 261 1.27 15.98 9.96
N ALA A 262 2.47 16.52 9.74
CA ALA A 262 3.11 16.49 8.43
C ALA A 262 3.57 15.07 8.09
N SER A 263 3.29 14.59 6.88
CA SER A 263 3.92 13.43 6.25
C SER A 263 4.81 13.95 5.13
N ILE A 264 6.06 13.48 5.04
CA ILE A 264 6.96 13.93 3.97
C ILE A 264 6.76 13.11 2.71
N PHE A 265 6.43 11.83 2.88
CA PHE A 265 6.08 10.93 1.80
C PHE A 265 4.67 10.36 2.02
N ARG A 266 4.07 9.90 0.93
CA ARG A 266 2.78 9.20 0.83
C ARG A 266 2.98 7.70 1.00
N PRO A 267 1.91 6.90 1.16
CA PRO A 267 2.01 5.44 1.09
C PRO A 267 2.46 4.90 -0.29
N SER A 268 2.57 5.75 -1.32
CA SER A 268 3.23 5.43 -2.60
C SER A 268 4.75 5.61 -2.57
N ASP A 269 5.32 5.97 -1.41
CA ASP A 269 6.70 6.41 -1.23
C ASP A 269 7.07 7.70 -2.01
N ASP A 270 6.08 8.40 -2.59
CA ASP A 270 6.26 9.70 -3.26
C ASP A 270 6.19 10.88 -2.28
N ALA A 271 7.01 11.91 -2.49
CA ALA A 271 6.98 13.12 -1.69
C ALA A 271 5.62 13.83 -1.78
N THR A 272 5.10 14.29 -0.66
CA THR A 272 3.87 15.07 -0.61
C THR A 272 4.03 16.43 -1.28
N VAL A 273 2.96 16.95 -1.92
CA VAL A 273 2.95 18.34 -2.40
C VAL A 273 2.70 19.28 -1.22
N PHE A 274 1.64 19.04 -0.45
CA PHE A 274 1.45 19.71 0.83
C PHE A 274 1.59 18.70 1.98
N PRO A 275 2.47 18.93 2.97
CA PRO A 275 2.80 17.88 3.93
C PRO A 275 1.66 17.38 4.82
N PHE A 276 0.54 18.11 4.99
CA PHE A 276 -0.59 17.53 5.72
C PHE A 276 -1.41 16.62 4.80
N LEU A 277 -0.93 15.39 4.66
CA LEU A 277 -1.59 14.31 3.93
C LEU A 277 -2.84 13.85 4.69
N ILE A 278 -4.00 14.14 4.13
CA ILE A 278 -5.30 14.00 4.79
C ILE A 278 -5.65 12.54 5.11
N PRO A 279 -5.57 11.58 4.17
CA PRO A 279 -5.87 10.17 4.48
C PRO A 279 -5.02 9.62 5.62
N SER A 280 -3.71 9.91 5.65
CA SER A 280 -2.83 9.43 6.70
C SER A 280 -3.09 10.10 8.06
N ASN A 281 -3.53 11.37 8.08
CA ASN A 281 -3.95 12.01 9.32
C ASN A 281 -5.25 11.40 9.87
N PHE A 282 -6.21 11.05 9.02
CA PHE A 282 -7.39 10.27 9.42
C PHE A 282 -6.98 8.92 10.03
N PHE A 283 -6.07 8.20 9.37
CA PHE A 283 -5.59 6.92 9.85
C PHE A 283 -4.82 7.01 11.17
N ALA A 284 -4.06 8.10 11.38
CA ALA A 284 -3.40 8.40 12.65
C ALA A 284 -4.40 8.61 13.80
N VAL A 285 -5.52 9.30 13.56
CA VAL A 285 -6.57 9.49 14.59
C VAL A 285 -7.12 8.15 15.06
N THR A 286 -7.51 7.27 14.14
CA THR A 286 -8.04 5.94 14.45
C THR A 286 -6.99 5.08 15.16
N SER A 287 -5.75 5.12 14.69
CA SER A 287 -4.64 4.33 15.25
C SER A 287 -4.26 4.78 16.67
N LEU A 288 -4.24 6.09 16.94
CA LEU A 288 -4.01 6.63 18.29
C LEU A 288 -5.14 6.27 19.25
N ARG A 289 -6.40 6.25 18.80
CA ARG A 289 -7.53 5.79 19.62
C ARG A 289 -7.42 4.30 19.96
N LYS A 290 -7.01 3.46 19.00
CA LYS A 290 -6.71 2.04 19.24
C LYS A 290 -5.58 1.87 20.26
N ALA A 291 -4.50 2.63 20.14
CA ALA A 291 -3.40 2.61 21.10
C ALA A 291 -3.86 3.06 22.50
N ALA A 292 -4.67 4.12 22.61
CA ALA A 292 -5.22 4.57 23.88
C ALA A 292 -6.08 3.49 24.57
N ASP A 293 -6.89 2.77 23.80
CA ASP A 293 -7.73 1.67 24.30
C ASP A 293 -6.86 0.52 24.87
N ILE A 294 -5.82 0.11 24.15
CA ILE A 294 -4.85 -0.89 24.61
C ILE A 294 -4.14 -0.43 25.88
N LEU A 295 -3.58 0.79 25.87
CA LEU A 295 -2.84 1.33 27.02
C LEU A 295 -3.71 1.39 28.29
N THR A 296 -4.99 1.71 28.13
CA THR A 296 -5.95 1.75 29.23
C THR A 296 -6.28 0.36 29.74
N LYS A 297 -6.66 -0.56 28.85
CA LYS A 297 -7.23 -1.88 29.23
C LYS A 297 -6.18 -2.93 29.56
N VAL A 298 -5.02 -2.89 28.88
CA VAL A 298 -3.96 -3.90 29.01
C VAL A 298 -2.84 -3.38 29.89
N ASN A 299 -2.28 -2.21 29.55
CA ASN A 299 -1.09 -1.69 30.24
C ASN A 299 -1.41 -0.97 31.56
N ASN A 300 -2.68 -0.58 31.79
CA ASN A 300 -3.08 0.32 32.86
C ASN A 300 -2.30 1.66 32.86
N ASP A 301 -1.77 2.07 31.69
CA ASP A 301 -1.03 3.32 31.50
C ASP A 301 -1.98 4.42 31.04
N THR A 302 -2.78 4.91 31.99
CA THR A 302 -3.76 5.98 31.74
C THR A 302 -3.12 7.29 31.32
N LYS A 303 -1.86 7.54 31.71
CA LYS A 303 -1.13 8.75 31.33
C LYS A 303 -0.85 8.75 29.82
N THR A 304 -0.18 7.71 29.32
CA THR A 304 0.15 7.63 27.89
C THR A 304 -1.13 7.46 27.04
N ALA A 305 -2.15 6.75 27.55
CA ALA A 305 -3.46 6.66 26.89
C ALA A 305 -4.11 8.04 26.70
N ASN A 306 -4.04 8.92 27.70
CA ASN A 306 -4.54 10.29 27.62
C ASN A 306 -3.73 11.13 26.63
N GLU A 307 -2.42 10.90 26.53
CA GLU A 307 -1.58 11.56 25.51
C GLU A 307 -1.96 11.16 24.09
N CYS A 308 -2.22 9.88 23.82
CA CYS A 308 -2.76 9.39 22.55
C CYS A 308 -4.12 10.02 22.23
N THR A 309 -5.04 10.00 23.20
CA THR A 309 -6.40 10.55 23.04
C THR A 309 -6.36 12.06 22.75
N THR A 310 -5.52 12.81 23.47
CA THR A 310 -5.37 14.26 23.29
C THR A 310 -4.87 14.59 21.90
N LEU A 311 -3.81 13.90 21.44
CA LEU A 311 -3.27 14.11 20.09
C LEU A 311 -4.29 13.73 19.01
N ALA A 312 -4.98 12.59 19.17
CA ALA A 312 -6.03 12.17 18.23
C ALA A 312 -7.15 13.20 18.13
N ASN A 313 -7.59 13.78 19.25
CA ASN A 313 -8.64 14.80 19.27
C ASN A 313 -8.18 16.11 18.64
N GLU A 314 -6.92 16.52 18.86
CA GLU A 314 -6.35 17.68 18.19
C GLU A 314 -6.31 17.52 16.67
N VAL A 315 -5.76 16.40 16.18
CA VAL A 315 -5.68 16.11 14.75
C VAL A 315 -7.09 16.02 14.14
N SER A 316 -8.02 15.36 14.83
CA SER A 316 -9.42 15.24 14.39
C SER A 316 -10.09 16.62 14.27
N ALA A 317 -9.87 17.52 15.23
CA ALA A 317 -10.40 18.89 15.14
C ALA A 317 -9.78 19.67 13.97
N ALA A 318 -8.48 19.53 13.74
CA ALA A 318 -7.79 20.16 12.62
C ALA A 318 -8.27 19.60 11.26
N LEU A 319 -8.53 18.30 11.15
CA LEU A 319 -9.12 17.71 9.94
C LEU A 319 -10.48 18.35 9.60
N GLN A 320 -11.36 18.49 10.59
CA GLN A 320 -12.68 19.12 10.38
C GLN A 320 -12.58 20.58 9.91
N GLN A 321 -11.52 21.29 10.30
CA GLN A 321 -11.33 22.68 9.94
C GLN A 321 -10.62 22.88 8.59
N TYR A 322 -9.64 22.05 8.25
CA TYR A 322 -8.72 22.31 7.13
C TYR A 322 -8.82 21.30 5.98
N ALA A 323 -9.37 20.10 6.21
CA ALA A 323 -9.39 19.05 5.20
C ALA A 323 -10.56 19.16 4.22
N ILE A 324 -11.62 19.90 4.55
CA ILE A 324 -12.84 19.97 3.74
C ILE A 324 -12.74 21.09 2.71
N TYR A 325 -12.98 20.77 1.44
CA TYR A 325 -13.12 21.71 0.34
C TYR A 325 -14.55 21.72 -0.18
N ASN A 326 -15.09 22.90 -0.50
CA ASN A 326 -16.40 23.02 -1.13
C ASN A 326 -16.27 23.00 -2.66
N HIS A 327 -16.28 21.80 -3.24
CA HIS A 327 -16.12 21.60 -4.68
C HIS A 327 -17.36 22.06 -5.45
N PRO A 328 -17.22 22.85 -6.53
CA PRO A 328 -18.35 23.40 -7.27
C PRO A 328 -19.29 22.34 -7.87
N LYS A 329 -18.74 21.16 -8.21
CA LYS A 329 -19.50 20.02 -8.78
C LYS A 329 -19.97 18.98 -7.76
N TYR A 330 -19.19 18.74 -6.69
CA TYR A 330 -19.40 17.61 -5.78
C TYR A 330 -19.88 18.03 -4.38
N GLY A 331 -19.94 19.34 -4.10
CA GLY A 331 -20.19 19.85 -2.75
C GLY A 331 -18.99 19.66 -1.84
N LYS A 332 -19.22 19.46 -0.55
CA LYS A 332 -18.13 19.23 0.42
C LYS A 332 -17.43 17.90 0.12
N ILE A 333 -16.12 17.95 -0.11
CA ILE A 333 -15.22 16.81 -0.27
C ILE A 333 -14.02 16.97 0.66
N TYR A 334 -13.30 15.87 0.91
CA TYR A 334 -11.99 15.92 1.54
C TYR A 334 -10.91 16.20 0.48
N ALA A 335 -10.00 17.13 0.76
CA ALA A 335 -8.77 17.32 -0.01
C ALA A 335 -7.79 16.17 0.26
N PHE A 336 -6.87 15.90 -0.67
CA PHE A 336 -5.85 14.87 -0.48
C PHE A 336 -4.71 15.35 0.42
N GLU A 337 -4.25 16.59 0.19
CA GLU A 337 -3.17 17.22 0.94
C GLU A 337 -3.50 18.70 1.20
N VAL A 338 -3.11 19.22 2.35
CA VAL A 338 -3.26 20.64 2.71
C VAL A 338 -1.99 21.17 3.39
N ASP A 339 -1.83 22.49 3.46
CA ASP A 339 -0.67 23.13 4.09
C ASP A 339 -1.00 23.96 5.35
N GLY A 340 -2.29 24.13 5.65
CA GLY A 340 -2.78 24.98 6.75
C GLY A 340 -2.73 26.48 6.46
N PHE A 341 -2.15 26.93 5.35
CA PHE A 341 -2.24 28.31 4.86
C PHE A 341 -3.51 28.56 4.06
N GLY A 342 -4.09 27.51 3.49
CA GLY A 342 -5.33 27.54 2.72
C GLY A 342 -5.22 26.83 1.37
N ASN A 343 -4.04 26.32 1.00
CA ASN A 343 -3.89 25.52 -0.20
C ASN A 343 -4.42 24.10 0.05
N GLN A 344 -5.08 23.55 -0.96
CA GLN A 344 -5.68 22.22 -0.93
C GLN A 344 -5.42 21.53 -2.27
N HIS A 345 -4.78 20.36 -2.21
CA HIS A 345 -4.53 19.51 -3.37
C HIS A 345 -5.70 18.55 -3.56
N LEU A 346 -6.41 18.69 -4.68
CA LEU A 346 -7.60 17.90 -4.97
C LEU A 346 -7.22 16.78 -5.95
N MET A 347 -6.98 15.58 -5.41
CA MET A 347 -6.66 14.36 -6.14
C MET A 347 -7.00 13.14 -5.28
N ASP A 348 -6.64 11.95 -5.73
CA ASP A 348 -6.39 10.79 -4.86
C ASP A 348 -5.27 9.95 -5.46
N ASP A 349 -4.63 9.14 -4.63
CA ASP A 349 -3.63 8.14 -5.02
C ASP A 349 -4.16 6.73 -4.73
N ALA A 350 -3.74 5.74 -5.50
CA ALA A 350 -4.17 4.36 -5.30
C ALA A 350 -3.72 3.75 -3.97
N ASN A 351 -2.58 4.17 -3.42
CA ASN A 351 -1.97 3.57 -2.25
C ASN A 351 -2.76 3.89 -0.97
N VAL A 352 -3.01 2.87 -0.16
CA VAL A 352 -3.76 2.99 1.10
C VAL A 352 -2.80 3.39 2.24
N PRO A 353 -3.11 4.40 3.07
CA PRO A 353 -4.36 5.19 3.13
C PRO A 353 -4.55 6.18 1.96
N SER A 354 -5.69 6.04 1.27
CA SER A 354 -6.20 6.95 0.25
C SER A 354 -7.55 7.53 0.67
N LEU A 355 -8.03 8.58 -0.01
CA LEU A 355 -9.36 9.12 0.27
C LEU A 355 -10.43 8.07 -0.01
N LEU A 356 -10.30 7.30 -1.10
CA LEU A 356 -11.19 6.20 -1.45
C LEU A 356 -11.26 5.13 -0.34
N ALA A 357 -10.13 4.81 0.29
CA ALA A 357 -9.99 3.70 1.24
C ALA A 357 -10.29 4.05 2.71
N MET A 358 -10.64 5.30 3.04
CA MET A 358 -10.86 5.70 4.44
C MET A 358 -11.94 4.85 5.15
N ALA A 359 -13.00 4.46 4.44
CA ALA A 359 -14.03 3.57 4.99
C ALA A 359 -13.53 2.13 5.20
N TYR A 360 -12.62 1.64 4.36
CA TYR A 360 -11.98 0.33 4.53
C TYR A 360 -11.11 0.28 5.79
N LEU A 361 -10.37 1.36 6.08
CA LEU A 361 -9.54 1.47 7.29
C LEU A 361 -10.37 1.71 8.57
N GLY A 362 -11.63 2.10 8.41
CA GLY A 362 -12.54 2.45 9.50
C GLY A 362 -12.33 3.86 10.04
N ASP A 363 -11.76 4.75 9.24
CA ASP A 363 -11.46 6.14 9.63
C ASP A 363 -12.66 7.08 9.45
N VAL A 364 -13.53 6.75 8.50
CA VAL A 364 -14.82 7.42 8.27
C VAL A 364 -15.92 6.37 8.06
N ASP A 365 -17.17 6.74 8.36
CA ASP A 365 -18.30 5.89 8.02
C ASP A 365 -18.49 5.87 6.50
N VAL A 366 -18.81 4.70 5.93
CA VAL A 366 -19.06 4.56 4.49
C VAL A 366 -20.22 5.46 4.02
N ASN A 367 -21.15 5.82 4.90
CA ASN A 367 -22.29 6.69 4.61
C ASN A 367 -22.03 8.18 4.95
N ASP A 368 -20.83 8.57 5.38
CA ASP A 368 -20.50 9.98 5.56
C ASP A 368 -20.76 10.75 4.24
N PRO A 369 -21.60 11.79 4.24
CA PRO A 369 -21.94 12.51 3.02
C PRO A 369 -20.72 13.19 2.36
N ILE A 370 -19.74 13.65 3.14
CA ILE A 370 -18.50 14.23 2.62
C ILE A 370 -17.64 13.13 1.98
N TYR A 371 -17.55 11.96 2.62
CA TYR A 371 -16.87 10.80 2.04
C TYR A 371 -17.54 10.37 0.72
N GLN A 372 -18.88 10.27 0.67
CA GLN A 372 -19.60 9.90 -0.55
C GLN A 372 -19.41 10.90 -1.69
N ASN A 373 -19.37 12.20 -1.39
CA ASN A 373 -19.02 13.23 -2.39
C ASN A 373 -17.57 13.07 -2.85
N THR A 374 -16.65 12.80 -1.92
CA THR A 374 -15.23 12.56 -2.21
C THR A 374 -15.06 11.33 -3.09
N ARG A 375 -15.73 10.22 -2.78
CA ARG A 375 -15.72 8.97 -3.56
C ARG A 375 -16.13 9.19 -5.01
N LYS A 376 -17.14 10.03 -5.26
CA LYS A 376 -17.56 10.44 -6.62
C LYS A 376 -16.50 11.31 -7.32
N PHE A 377 -15.89 12.24 -6.59
CA PHE A 377 -14.82 13.10 -7.12
C PHE A 377 -13.59 12.28 -7.54
N VAL A 378 -13.08 11.42 -6.64
CA VAL A 378 -11.83 10.69 -6.87
C VAL A 378 -11.94 9.63 -7.97
N TRP A 379 -13.14 9.09 -8.18
CA TRP A 379 -13.46 8.16 -9.28
C TRP A 379 -14.04 8.89 -10.52
N SER A 380 -13.41 10.01 -10.90
CA SER A 380 -13.80 10.81 -12.06
C SER A 380 -12.60 11.49 -12.70
N GLU A 381 -12.73 11.96 -13.94
CA GLU A 381 -11.68 12.72 -14.64
C GLU A 381 -11.37 14.09 -14.01
N ASP A 382 -12.11 14.51 -12.98
CA ASP A 382 -11.75 15.69 -12.17
C ASP A 382 -10.61 15.37 -11.18
N ASN A 383 -10.35 14.09 -10.90
CA ASN A 383 -9.12 13.64 -10.24
C ASN A 383 -8.02 13.49 -11.31
N PRO A 384 -6.89 14.22 -11.22
CA PRO A 384 -5.83 14.18 -12.23
C PRO A 384 -5.15 12.80 -12.38
N TYR A 385 -5.31 11.90 -11.41
CA TYR A 385 -4.74 10.55 -11.44
C TYR A 385 -5.80 9.46 -11.61
N PHE A 386 -7.03 9.83 -11.98
CA PHE A 386 -8.01 8.89 -12.48
C PHE A 386 -7.83 8.71 -13.98
N PHE A 387 -7.75 7.46 -14.43
CA PHE A 387 -7.58 7.11 -15.84
C PHE A 387 -8.69 6.17 -16.29
N ARG A 388 -9.14 6.35 -17.53
CA ARG A 388 -10.13 5.50 -18.20
C ARG A 388 -9.67 5.20 -19.61
N GLY A 389 -9.67 3.91 -19.98
CA GLY A 389 -9.28 3.44 -21.29
C GLY A 389 -9.99 2.16 -21.69
N LYS A 390 -9.46 1.50 -22.72
CA LYS A 390 -10.06 0.29 -23.31
C LYS A 390 -10.05 -0.93 -22.39
N ALA A 391 -9.01 -1.08 -21.57
CA ALA A 391 -8.81 -2.24 -20.71
C ALA A 391 -9.48 -2.06 -19.33
N GLY A 392 -9.65 -0.83 -18.87
CA GLY A 392 -10.29 -0.54 -17.58
C GLY A 392 -10.20 0.92 -17.18
N GLU A 393 -10.63 1.18 -15.95
CA GLU A 393 -10.56 2.49 -15.32
C GLU A 393 -10.20 2.39 -13.84
N GLY A 394 -9.61 3.45 -13.30
CA GLY A 394 -9.33 3.54 -11.89
C GLY A 394 -8.30 4.61 -11.58
N ILE A 395 -7.86 4.62 -10.33
CA ILE A 395 -6.90 5.60 -9.82
C ILE A 395 -5.50 4.99 -9.91
N GLY A 396 -4.54 5.80 -10.34
CA GLY A 396 -3.12 5.51 -10.25
C GLY A 396 -2.43 6.45 -9.26
N GLY A 397 -1.40 7.14 -9.75
CA GLY A 397 -0.63 8.10 -8.98
C GLY A 397 0.57 8.59 -9.78
N PRO A 398 1.32 9.58 -9.29
CA PRO A 398 2.51 10.05 -9.97
C PRO A 398 3.67 9.05 -9.97
N HIS A 399 3.63 8.03 -9.09
CA HIS A 399 4.68 7.02 -8.93
C HIS A 399 5.08 6.32 -10.25
N VAL A 400 4.10 5.68 -10.91
CA VAL A 400 4.30 5.08 -12.25
C VAL A 400 3.98 6.10 -13.34
N GLY A 401 3.07 7.05 -13.05
CA GLY A 401 2.72 8.15 -13.93
C GLY A 401 1.46 7.91 -14.75
N TYR A 402 1.39 8.55 -15.91
CA TYR A 402 0.16 8.69 -16.68
C TYR A 402 -0.36 7.37 -17.23
N ASP A 403 -1.68 7.25 -17.27
CA ASP A 403 -2.42 6.13 -17.86
C ASP A 403 -2.24 4.78 -17.16
N MET A 404 -1.54 4.73 -16.02
CA MET A 404 -1.28 3.51 -15.26
C MET A 404 -2.26 3.40 -14.09
N VAL A 405 -3.28 2.57 -14.26
CA VAL A 405 -4.30 2.28 -13.24
C VAL A 405 -3.76 1.23 -12.28
N TRP A 406 -3.99 1.41 -10.98
CA TRP A 406 -3.57 0.44 -9.98
C TRP A 406 -4.74 -0.46 -9.56
N PRO A 407 -4.60 -1.80 -9.58
CA PRO A 407 -5.60 -2.73 -9.05
C PRO A 407 -6.02 -2.42 -7.60
N MET A 408 -5.12 -1.85 -6.79
CA MET A 408 -5.43 -1.40 -5.43
C MET A 408 -6.65 -0.47 -5.38
N SER A 409 -6.74 0.49 -6.32
CA SER A 409 -7.86 1.43 -6.35
C SER A 409 -9.19 0.75 -6.68
N ILE A 410 -9.17 -0.23 -7.58
CA ILE A 410 -10.36 -1.02 -7.97
C ILE A 410 -10.80 -1.91 -6.80
N MET A 411 -9.85 -2.55 -6.11
CA MET A 411 -10.14 -3.30 -4.89
C MET A 411 -10.74 -2.41 -3.81
N MET A 412 -10.17 -1.22 -3.57
CA MET A 412 -10.68 -0.28 -2.56
C MET A 412 -12.07 0.26 -2.93
N ARG A 413 -12.35 0.48 -4.22
CA ARG A 413 -13.71 0.78 -4.68
C ARG A 413 -14.67 -0.35 -4.33
N ALA A 414 -14.31 -1.61 -4.55
CA ALA A 414 -15.12 -2.76 -4.17
C ALA A 414 -15.31 -2.90 -2.65
N PHE A 415 -14.23 -2.79 -1.86
CA PHE A 415 -14.26 -2.88 -0.39
C PHE A 415 -15.19 -1.84 0.24
N THR A 416 -15.30 -0.67 -0.38
CA THR A 416 -16.07 0.47 0.12
C THR A 416 -17.41 0.66 -0.61
N SER A 417 -17.82 -0.31 -1.42
CA SER A 417 -19.10 -0.29 -2.12
C SER A 417 -20.22 -0.89 -1.28
N THR A 418 -21.42 -0.31 -1.40
CA THR A 418 -22.67 -0.88 -0.91
C THR A 418 -23.58 -1.35 -2.05
N ASP A 419 -23.11 -1.27 -3.30
CA ASP A 419 -23.82 -1.66 -4.52
C ASP A 419 -23.21 -2.93 -5.12
N ASP A 420 -24.01 -4.00 -5.18
CA ASP A 420 -23.60 -5.29 -5.74
C ASP A 420 -23.19 -5.19 -7.22
N GLN A 421 -23.80 -4.29 -7.98
CA GLN A 421 -23.43 -4.11 -9.38
C GLN A 421 -22.04 -3.47 -9.51
N GLU A 422 -21.73 -2.47 -8.69
CA GLU A 422 -20.39 -1.86 -8.65
C GLU A 422 -19.33 -2.86 -8.19
N ILE A 423 -19.62 -3.67 -7.16
CA ILE A 423 -18.72 -4.75 -6.72
C ILE A 423 -18.43 -5.72 -7.86
N LYS A 424 -19.47 -6.13 -8.60
CA LYS A 424 -19.33 -7.02 -9.75
C LYS A 424 -18.44 -6.42 -10.83
N GLU A 425 -18.63 -5.15 -11.17
CA GLU A 425 -17.82 -4.44 -12.18
C GLU A 425 -16.35 -4.38 -11.77
N CYS A 426 -16.06 -4.06 -10.50
CA CYS A 426 -14.70 -4.05 -9.98
C CYS A 426 -14.05 -5.44 -10.07
N LEU A 427 -14.75 -6.49 -9.65
CA LEU A 427 -14.22 -7.86 -9.71
C LEU A 427 -13.97 -8.33 -11.14
N GLN A 428 -14.89 -8.01 -12.06
CA GLN A 428 -14.74 -8.33 -13.48
C GLN A 428 -13.49 -7.64 -14.04
N MET A 429 -13.31 -6.35 -13.74
CA MET A 429 -12.13 -5.60 -14.16
C MET A 429 -10.83 -6.21 -13.63
N LEU A 430 -10.77 -6.55 -12.33
CA LEU A 430 -9.59 -7.20 -11.73
C LEU A 430 -9.22 -8.52 -12.41
N VAL A 431 -10.23 -9.31 -12.81
CA VAL A 431 -10.05 -10.57 -13.55
C VAL A 431 -9.57 -10.33 -14.98
N ASP A 432 -10.05 -9.29 -15.64
CA ASP A 432 -9.74 -8.97 -17.03
C ASP A 432 -8.39 -8.27 -17.20
N THR A 433 -7.90 -7.58 -16.16
CA THR A 433 -6.66 -6.77 -16.21
C THR A 433 -5.44 -7.43 -15.58
N ASP A 434 -5.47 -8.74 -15.31
CA ASP A 434 -4.35 -9.49 -14.74
C ASP A 434 -3.29 -9.93 -15.78
N ALA A 435 -3.43 -9.54 -17.05
CA ALA A 435 -2.59 -9.98 -18.17
C ALA A 435 -2.45 -11.52 -18.32
N GLY A 436 -3.37 -12.31 -17.76
CA GLY A 436 -3.32 -13.76 -17.76
C GLY A 436 -2.34 -14.38 -16.74
N THR A 437 -1.77 -13.57 -15.84
CA THR A 437 -0.76 -14.03 -14.87
C THR A 437 -1.40 -14.76 -13.69
N GLY A 438 -2.65 -14.43 -13.34
CA GLY A 438 -3.33 -14.94 -12.16
C GLY A 438 -2.92 -14.28 -10.85
N PHE A 439 -2.23 -13.14 -10.91
CA PHE A 439 -1.78 -12.34 -9.78
C PHE A 439 -2.21 -10.88 -9.92
N MET A 440 -2.20 -10.13 -8.82
CA MET A 440 -2.35 -8.69 -8.84
C MET A 440 -1.00 -8.01 -9.07
N HIS A 441 -1.01 -7.01 -9.94
CA HIS A 441 0.13 -6.17 -10.25
C HIS A 441 0.08 -4.85 -9.45
N GLU A 442 1.16 -4.08 -9.50
CA GLU A 442 1.15 -2.71 -8.97
C GLU A 442 0.25 -1.81 -9.80
N SER A 443 0.49 -1.78 -11.12
CA SER A 443 -0.29 -1.00 -12.06
C SER A 443 -0.41 -1.68 -13.41
N PHE A 444 -1.40 -1.29 -14.21
CA PHE A 444 -1.57 -1.69 -15.60
C PHE A 444 -2.00 -0.50 -16.46
N ASN A 445 -1.60 -0.47 -17.73
CA ASN A 445 -1.98 0.60 -18.62
C ASN A 445 -3.48 0.53 -18.97
N LYS A 446 -4.18 1.67 -18.88
CA LYS A 446 -5.64 1.79 -19.09
C LYS A 446 -6.14 1.25 -20.43
N ASP A 447 -5.29 1.20 -21.47
CA ASP A 447 -5.64 0.74 -22.81
C ASP A 447 -5.11 -0.67 -23.13
N ASN A 448 -4.12 -1.15 -22.38
CA ASN A 448 -3.52 -2.47 -22.56
C ASN A 448 -3.00 -3.03 -21.23
N ALA A 449 -3.79 -3.88 -20.58
CA ALA A 449 -3.44 -4.47 -19.29
C ALA A 449 -2.19 -5.38 -19.32
N ALA A 450 -1.73 -5.81 -20.50
CA ALA A 450 -0.48 -6.56 -20.63
C ALA A 450 0.77 -5.68 -20.41
N ASN A 451 0.64 -4.35 -20.45
CA ASN A 451 1.66 -3.42 -19.99
C ASN A 451 1.42 -3.11 -18.51
N TYR A 452 2.13 -3.79 -17.62
CA TYR A 452 1.97 -3.68 -16.17
C TYR A 452 3.31 -3.55 -15.45
N SER A 453 3.29 -3.06 -14.21
CA SER A 453 4.45 -2.98 -13.32
C SER A 453 4.33 -3.97 -12.14
N ARG A 454 5.48 -4.40 -11.61
CA ARG A 454 5.63 -5.38 -10.50
C ARG A 454 4.83 -6.66 -10.69
N HIS A 455 5.50 -7.68 -11.22
CA HIS A 455 4.93 -9.01 -11.40
C HIS A 455 4.76 -9.77 -10.07
N TRP A 456 5.46 -9.36 -9.00
CA TRP A 456 5.37 -9.98 -7.69
C TRP A 456 5.19 -8.93 -6.59
N PHE A 457 3.93 -8.61 -6.31
CA PHE A 457 3.55 -7.67 -5.26
C PHE A 457 2.62 -8.33 -4.24
N ALA A 458 3.20 -8.84 -3.15
CA ALA A 458 2.48 -9.70 -2.21
C ALA A 458 1.37 -8.97 -1.43
N TRP A 459 1.51 -7.66 -1.17
CA TRP A 459 0.42 -6.87 -0.59
C TRP A 459 -0.82 -6.86 -1.48
N GLN A 460 -0.68 -6.66 -2.79
CA GLN A 460 -1.82 -6.64 -3.72
C GLN A 460 -2.51 -8.01 -3.81
N ASN A 461 -1.71 -9.07 -3.86
CA ASN A 461 -2.20 -10.45 -3.81
C ASN A 461 -2.99 -10.73 -2.52
N THR A 462 -2.48 -10.28 -1.37
CA THR A 462 -3.19 -10.37 -0.08
C THR A 462 -4.53 -9.62 -0.13
N LEU A 463 -4.55 -8.37 -0.60
CA LEU A 463 -5.79 -7.57 -0.66
C LEU A 463 -6.86 -8.21 -1.54
N PHE A 464 -6.46 -8.82 -2.66
CA PHE A 464 -7.40 -9.53 -3.52
C PHE A 464 -7.98 -10.76 -2.81
N GLY A 465 -7.13 -11.57 -2.16
CA GLY A 465 -7.58 -12.70 -1.35
C GLY A 465 -8.51 -12.26 -0.22
N GLU A 466 -8.19 -11.17 0.47
CA GLU A 466 -9.03 -10.55 1.51
C GLU A 466 -10.41 -10.15 0.96
N LEU A 467 -10.46 -9.51 -0.22
CA LEU A 467 -11.71 -9.06 -0.84
C LEU A 467 -12.63 -10.24 -1.12
N ILE A 468 -12.11 -11.33 -1.69
CA ILE A 468 -12.91 -12.52 -1.98
C ILE A 468 -13.43 -13.17 -0.71
N LEU A 469 -12.60 -13.30 0.34
CA LEU A 469 -13.05 -13.83 1.63
C LEU A 469 -14.15 -12.96 2.24
N LYS A 470 -13.95 -11.63 2.27
CA LYS A 470 -14.94 -10.69 2.78
C LYS A 470 -16.28 -10.84 2.06
N LEU A 471 -16.28 -10.90 0.72
CA LEU A 471 -17.51 -11.00 -0.05
C LEU A 471 -18.24 -12.34 0.19
N ILE A 472 -17.50 -13.43 0.43
CA ILE A 472 -18.10 -14.70 0.87
C ILE A 472 -18.76 -14.54 2.24
N ASP A 473 -18.07 -13.94 3.20
CA ASP A 473 -18.56 -13.73 4.57
C ASP A 473 -19.77 -12.77 4.61
N ASP A 474 -19.81 -11.79 3.71
CA ASP A 474 -20.95 -10.87 3.52
C ASP A 474 -22.15 -11.54 2.79
N GLY A 475 -22.07 -12.84 2.48
CA GLY A 475 -23.14 -13.58 1.83
C GLY A 475 -23.26 -13.36 0.32
N LYS A 476 -22.23 -12.78 -0.33
CA LYS A 476 -22.25 -12.41 -1.75
C LYS A 476 -21.68 -13.51 -2.67
N LEU A 477 -21.75 -14.77 -2.26
CA LEU A 477 -21.24 -15.90 -3.06
C LEU A 477 -21.88 -15.98 -4.46
N ASN A 478 -23.19 -15.70 -4.57
CA ASN A 478 -23.87 -15.72 -5.87
C ASN A 478 -23.32 -14.66 -6.83
N LEU A 479 -22.89 -13.49 -6.33
CA LEU A 479 -22.24 -12.47 -7.13
C LEU A 479 -20.90 -12.99 -7.67
N LEU A 480 -20.07 -13.55 -6.79
CA LEU A 480 -18.74 -14.09 -7.15
C LEU A 480 -18.81 -15.19 -8.21
N LYS A 481 -19.83 -16.05 -8.14
CA LYS A 481 -20.05 -17.13 -9.12
C LYS A 481 -20.37 -16.63 -10.53
N ASN A 482 -20.79 -15.38 -10.68
CA ASN A 482 -21.12 -14.75 -11.95
C ASN A 482 -19.98 -13.88 -12.53
N ILE A 483 -18.77 -14.02 -11.98
CA ILE A 483 -17.55 -13.41 -12.54
C ILE A 483 -16.90 -14.43 -13.46
N HIS A 484 -16.67 -14.05 -14.72
CA HIS A 484 -16.22 -14.96 -15.77
C HIS A 484 -15.08 -14.34 -16.58
N LYS A 485 -14.28 -15.19 -17.21
CA LYS A 485 -13.26 -14.80 -18.19
C LYS A 485 -13.38 -15.71 -19.40
#